data_AF-A0AAN6TDW4-F1
#
_entry.id   AF-A0AAN6TDW4-F1
#
_cell.length_a   1.000
_cell.length_b   1.000
_cell.length_c   1.000
_cell.angle_alpha   90.00
_cell.angle_beta   90.00
_cell.angle_gamma   90.00
#
_symmetry.space_group_name_H-M   'P 1'
#
loop_
_entity.id
_entity.type
_entity.pdbx_description
1 polymer ?
#
loop_
_entity_poly.entity_id
_entity_poly.type
_entity_poly.pdbx_seq_one_letter_code
_entity_poly.pdbx_strand_id
1 'polypeptide(L)'
;MRVGRFFDCAWPIRAILVLFLGAFLSVRPADAAMTPPDIIVACNSLARMAFDLKDLINVVVQLKNPGPFQDIMDEFKDISDSCLSTIGVMIRTPVITDQNDQQLIYESYSYFVQGVFELMDAITASAADLITVDKQAEFRIPAAVREMAGVTDALLYQVMAVFPTTSSYSQQAMNQMAQVDTHFRMSVHSIHLATASTGSPYSNTTTVE
;
A
#
# COMPACT_ATOMS: atom_id res chain seq x y z
N MET A 1 -11.49 -79.49 -23.93
CA MET A 1 -12.84 -78.97 -23.57
C MET A 1 -12.69 -77.82 -22.59
N ARG A 2 -13.30 -76.67 -22.94
CA ARG A 2 -13.86 -75.55 -22.14
C ARG A 2 -13.11 -75.09 -20.86
N VAL A 3 -12.59 -73.84 -20.83
CA VAL A 3 -13.20 -72.57 -20.33
C VAL A 3 -13.26 -72.56 -18.78
N GLY A 4 -12.79 -71.56 -18.03
CA GLY A 4 -12.43 -70.20 -18.41
C GLY A 4 -11.79 -69.38 -17.27
N ARG A 5 -11.57 -68.12 -17.62
CA ARG A 5 -10.97 -67.02 -16.86
C ARG A 5 -11.71 -66.76 -15.53
N PHE A 6 -10.96 -66.56 -14.45
CA PHE A 6 -11.43 -65.76 -13.32
C PHE A 6 -10.61 -64.47 -13.26
N PHE A 7 -11.35 -63.38 -13.42
CA PHE A 7 -10.91 -62.02 -13.60
C PHE A 7 -10.28 -61.42 -12.34
N ASP A 8 -9.32 -60.54 -12.60
CA ASP A 8 -8.72 -59.56 -11.70
C ASP A 8 -9.78 -58.77 -10.89
N CYS A 9 -9.75 -58.92 -9.56
CA CYS A 9 -10.63 -58.19 -8.64
C CYS A 9 -9.84 -57.24 -7.72
N ALA A 10 -8.86 -56.51 -8.27
CA ALA A 10 -8.08 -55.51 -7.53
C ALA A 10 -8.20 -54.09 -8.10
N TRP A 11 -8.98 -53.89 -9.16
CA TRP A 11 -9.05 -52.62 -9.89
C TRP A 11 -9.93 -51.54 -9.23
N PRO A 12 -11.10 -51.81 -8.59
CA PRO A 12 -11.98 -50.71 -8.20
C PRO A 12 -11.50 -49.95 -6.96
N ILE A 13 -10.70 -50.57 -6.08
CA ILE A 13 -10.32 -49.97 -4.79
C ILE A 13 -9.17 -48.95 -4.95
N ARG A 14 -8.24 -49.18 -5.89
CA ARG A 14 -7.13 -48.24 -6.16
C ARG A 14 -7.60 -46.95 -6.84
N ALA A 15 -8.63 -47.02 -7.67
CA ALA A 15 -9.16 -45.83 -8.37
C ALA A 15 -9.90 -44.87 -7.41
N ILE A 16 -10.60 -45.41 -6.41
CA ILE A 16 -11.39 -44.62 -5.45
C ILE A 16 -10.47 -43.86 -4.48
N LEU A 17 -9.35 -44.46 -4.05
CA LEU A 17 -8.39 -43.80 -3.15
C LEU A 17 -7.67 -42.62 -3.83
N VAL A 18 -7.37 -42.73 -5.14
CA VAL A 18 -6.73 -41.65 -5.92
C VAL A 18 -7.71 -40.50 -6.22
N LEU A 19 -8.99 -40.80 -6.44
CA LEU A 19 -10.03 -39.79 -6.60
C LEU A 19 -10.29 -39.00 -5.31
N PHE A 20 -10.25 -39.64 -4.14
CA PHE A 20 -10.39 -38.95 -2.85
C PHE A 20 -9.13 -38.16 -2.46
N LEU A 21 -7.91 -38.61 -2.80
CA LEU A 21 -6.69 -37.81 -2.61
C LEU A 21 -6.63 -36.61 -3.59
N GLY A 22 -7.16 -36.75 -4.81
CA GLY A 22 -7.23 -35.67 -5.79
C GLY A 22 -8.28 -34.60 -5.48
N ALA A 23 -9.40 -34.98 -4.86
CA ALA A 23 -10.48 -34.06 -4.49
C ALA A 23 -10.17 -33.19 -3.25
N PHE A 24 -9.22 -33.61 -2.41
CA PHE A 24 -8.72 -32.78 -1.29
C PHE A 24 -7.59 -31.82 -1.68
N LEU A 25 -7.05 -31.92 -2.91
CA LEU A 25 -6.00 -31.03 -3.43
C LEU A 25 -6.55 -29.85 -4.25
N SER A 26 -7.87 -29.74 -4.46
CA SER A 26 -8.45 -28.74 -5.36
C SER A 26 -9.49 -27.81 -4.72
N VAL A 27 -9.68 -27.84 -3.40
CA VAL A 27 -10.28 -26.69 -2.71
C VAL A 27 -9.18 -25.67 -2.45
N ARG A 28 -8.75 -24.99 -3.53
CA ARG A 28 -8.18 -23.65 -3.36
C ARG A 28 -9.35 -22.80 -2.86
N PRO A 29 -9.32 -22.20 -1.64
CA PRO A 29 -10.17 -21.04 -1.42
C PRO A 29 -9.89 -20.08 -2.57
N ALA A 30 -10.88 -19.31 -3.04
CA ALA A 30 -10.65 -18.30 -4.09
C ALA A 30 -9.38 -17.51 -3.74
N ASP A 31 -8.27 -17.87 -4.37
CA ASP A 31 -6.94 -17.54 -3.89
C ASP A 31 -6.70 -16.11 -4.36
N ALA A 32 -6.81 -15.17 -3.43
CA ALA A 32 -6.50 -13.78 -3.71
C ALA A 32 -4.99 -13.68 -3.96
N ALA A 33 -4.62 -13.82 -5.23
CA ALA A 33 -3.29 -13.68 -5.78
C ALA A 33 -3.41 -12.78 -7.01
N MET A 34 -2.70 -11.66 -6.99
CA MET A 34 -2.67 -10.72 -8.10
C MET A 34 -1.74 -11.21 -9.21
N THR A 35 -2.15 -10.97 -10.46
CA THR A 35 -1.27 -11.16 -11.61
C THR A 35 -0.34 -9.94 -11.79
N PRO A 36 0.77 -10.04 -12.54
CA PRO A 36 1.66 -8.90 -12.77
C PRO A 36 0.95 -7.64 -13.28
N PRO A 37 0.03 -7.72 -14.27
CA PRO A 37 -0.76 -6.56 -14.70
C PRO A 37 -1.58 -5.93 -13.57
N ASP A 38 -2.17 -6.74 -12.69
CA ASP A 38 -2.97 -6.22 -11.58
C ASP A 38 -2.09 -5.41 -10.61
N ILE A 39 -0.88 -5.91 -10.30
CA ILE A 39 0.06 -5.22 -9.40
C ILE A 39 0.46 -3.87 -9.99
N ILE A 40 0.78 -3.86 -11.29
CA ILE A 40 1.14 -2.64 -12.01
C ILE A 40 0.02 -1.61 -11.92
N VAL A 41 -1.23 -2.02 -12.15
CA VAL A 41 -2.40 -1.14 -12.06
C VAL A 41 -2.59 -0.63 -10.64
N ALA A 42 -2.47 -1.47 -9.63
CA ALA A 42 -2.63 -1.08 -8.22
C ALA A 42 -1.58 -0.04 -7.81
N CYS A 43 -0.29 -0.30 -8.06
CA CYS A 43 0.79 0.63 -7.76
C CYS A 43 0.60 1.98 -8.50
N ASN A 44 0.26 1.95 -9.80
CA ASN A 44 0.01 3.16 -10.57
C ASN A 44 -1.26 3.93 -10.11
N SER A 45 -2.26 3.24 -9.57
CA SER A 45 -3.43 3.89 -8.98
C SER A 45 -3.07 4.58 -7.67
N LEU A 46 -2.31 3.90 -6.80
CA LEU A 46 -1.82 4.45 -5.54
C LEU A 46 -0.91 5.66 -5.74
N ALA A 47 -0.03 5.60 -6.75
CA ALA A 47 0.80 6.74 -7.14
C ALA A 47 -0.06 7.97 -7.47
N ARG A 48 -1.11 7.78 -8.29
CA ARG A 48 -2.02 8.86 -8.68
C ARG A 48 -2.76 9.45 -7.49
N MET A 49 -3.30 8.62 -6.59
CA MET A 49 -3.96 9.12 -5.37
C MET A 49 -3.00 9.95 -4.50
N ALA A 50 -1.73 9.54 -4.39
CA ALA A 50 -0.72 10.34 -3.67
C ALA A 50 -0.45 11.70 -4.34
N PHE A 51 -0.38 11.74 -5.68
CA PHE A 51 -0.26 13.00 -6.42
C PHE A 51 -1.50 13.88 -6.31
N ASP A 52 -2.70 13.28 -6.37
CA ASP A 52 -3.97 13.99 -6.26
C ASP A 52 -4.11 14.63 -4.87
N LEU A 53 -3.72 13.91 -3.80
CA LEU A 53 -3.68 14.46 -2.44
C LEU A 53 -2.67 15.60 -2.30
N LYS A 54 -1.48 15.47 -2.91
CA LYS A 54 -0.50 16.55 -2.95
C LYS A 54 -1.10 17.80 -3.59
N ASP A 55 -1.78 17.63 -4.74
CA ASP A 55 -2.38 18.75 -5.45
C ASP A 55 -3.53 19.37 -4.66
N LEU A 56 -4.33 18.56 -3.98
CA LEU A 56 -5.35 19.04 -3.05
C LEU A 56 -4.74 19.89 -1.92
N ILE A 57 -3.68 19.40 -1.26
CA ILE A 57 -2.97 20.16 -0.21
C ILE A 57 -2.49 21.51 -0.75
N ASN A 58 -1.88 21.52 -1.93
CA ASN A 58 -1.40 22.76 -2.56
C ASN A 58 -2.55 23.74 -2.83
N VAL A 59 -3.70 23.26 -3.32
CA VAL A 59 -4.88 24.09 -3.56
C VAL A 59 -5.43 24.67 -2.25
N VAL A 60 -5.57 23.85 -1.20
CA VAL A 60 -6.06 24.30 0.12
C VAL A 60 -5.14 25.38 0.70
N VAL A 61 -3.84 25.16 0.63
CA VAL A 61 -2.81 26.07 1.14
C VAL A 61 -2.79 27.39 0.35
N GLN A 62 -2.96 27.34 -0.97
CA GLN A 62 -2.99 28.53 -1.83
C GLN A 62 -4.26 29.36 -1.61
N LEU A 63 -5.41 28.71 -1.49
CA LEU A 63 -6.70 29.39 -1.34
C LEU A 63 -6.96 29.87 0.10
N LYS A 64 -6.16 29.42 1.07
CA LYS A 64 -6.34 29.67 2.52
C LYS A 64 -7.78 29.38 2.97
N ASN A 65 -8.40 28.37 2.38
CA ASN A 65 -9.77 27.99 2.65
C ASN A 65 -9.81 26.68 3.44
N PRO A 66 -10.31 26.67 4.68
CA PRO A 66 -10.41 25.45 5.49
C PRO A 66 -11.55 24.52 5.07
N GLY A 67 -12.50 24.97 4.23
CA GLY A 67 -13.63 24.15 3.76
C GLY A 67 -13.25 22.74 3.28
N PRO A 68 -12.25 22.60 2.38
CA PRO A 68 -11.77 21.30 1.89
C PRO A 68 -10.76 20.59 2.82
N PHE A 69 -10.57 21.03 4.06
CA PHE A 69 -9.60 20.38 4.96
C PHE A 69 -10.03 18.96 5.34
N GLN A 70 -11.34 18.71 5.44
CA GLN A 70 -11.85 17.35 5.64
C GLN A 70 -11.52 16.44 4.45
N ASP A 71 -11.59 16.96 3.23
CA ASP A 71 -11.28 16.20 2.00
C ASP A 71 -9.82 15.71 2.01
N ILE A 72 -8.87 16.50 2.53
CA ILE A 72 -7.47 16.06 2.71
C ILE A 72 -7.41 14.81 3.60
N MET A 73 -8.17 14.81 4.70
CA MET A 73 -8.16 13.73 5.68
C MET A 73 -8.85 12.47 5.15
N ASP A 74 -9.90 12.64 4.35
CA ASP A 74 -10.61 11.54 3.69
C ASP A 74 -9.71 10.92 2.61
N GLU A 75 -8.97 11.71 1.85
CA GLU A 75 -8.04 11.21 0.83
C GLU A 75 -6.85 10.43 1.45
N PHE A 76 -6.32 10.88 2.60
CA PHE A 76 -5.34 10.07 3.36
C PHE A 76 -5.88 8.70 3.74
N LYS A 77 -7.15 8.65 4.15
CA LYS A 77 -7.83 7.43 4.50
C LYS A 77 -8.05 6.55 3.27
N ASP A 78 -8.46 7.13 2.15
CA ASP A 78 -8.69 6.40 0.90
C ASP A 78 -7.41 5.78 0.35
N ILE A 79 -6.27 6.47 0.44
CA ILE A 79 -4.95 5.89 0.12
C ILE A 79 -4.64 4.71 1.05
N SER A 80 -4.88 4.88 2.36
CA SER A 80 -4.61 3.85 3.36
C SER A 80 -5.49 2.60 3.18
N ASP A 81 -6.77 2.80 2.95
CA ASP A 81 -7.76 1.74 2.67
C ASP A 81 -7.42 1.04 1.34
N SER A 82 -6.97 1.78 0.33
CA SER A 82 -6.52 1.22 -0.96
C SER A 82 -5.24 0.38 -0.81
N CYS A 83 -4.29 0.80 0.05
CA CYS A 83 -3.12 0.00 0.38
C CYS A 83 -3.53 -1.33 1.03
N LEU A 84 -4.41 -1.27 2.05
CA LEU A 84 -4.90 -2.46 2.76
C LEU A 84 -5.68 -3.41 1.85
N SER A 85 -6.53 -2.86 0.97
CA SER A 85 -7.27 -3.63 -0.03
C SER A 85 -6.32 -4.36 -0.97
N THR A 86 -5.29 -3.67 -1.47
CA THR A 86 -4.26 -4.24 -2.34
C THR A 86 -3.48 -5.35 -1.63
N ILE A 87 -3.05 -5.12 -0.38
CA ILE A 87 -2.39 -6.15 0.44
C ILE A 87 -3.29 -7.39 0.56
N GLY A 88 -4.58 -7.20 0.85
CA GLY A 88 -5.55 -8.28 1.02
C GLY A 88 -5.64 -9.23 -0.17
N VAL A 89 -5.35 -8.75 -1.37
CA VAL A 89 -5.36 -9.55 -2.61
C VAL A 89 -3.97 -9.96 -3.12
N MET A 90 -2.89 -9.44 -2.56
CA MET A 90 -1.51 -9.78 -2.93
C MET A 90 -0.88 -10.92 -2.12
N ILE A 91 -1.42 -11.27 -0.96
CA ILE A 91 -0.78 -12.18 0.02
C ILE A 91 -0.33 -13.52 -0.58
N ARG A 92 -1.03 -14.04 -1.60
CA ARG A 92 -0.70 -15.34 -2.23
C ARG A 92 -0.05 -15.22 -3.60
N THR A 93 0.34 -14.01 -4.02
CA THR A 93 1.03 -13.84 -5.30
C THR A 93 2.39 -14.56 -5.27
N PRO A 94 2.66 -15.49 -6.22
CA PRO A 94 3.94 -16.16 -6.29
C PRO A 94 5.06 -15.21 -6.75
N VAL A 95 6.30 -15.60 -6.50
CA VAL A 95 7.47 -14.90 -7.04
C VAL A 95 7.40 -14.85 -8.57
N ILE A 96 7.59 -13.67 -9.13
CA ILE A 96 7.55 -13.42 -10.58
C ILE A 96 8.88 -13.85 -11.18
N THR A 97 8.82 -14.85 -12.07
CA THR A 97 10.00 -15.40 -12.73
C THR A 97 10.31 -14.71 -14.06
N ASP A 98 9.31 -14.15 -14.72
CA ASP A 98 9.50 -13.43 -15.97
C ASP A 98 10.20 -12.09 -15.73
N GLN A 99 11.25 -11.81 -16.51
CA GLN A 99 12.08 -10.62 -16.30
C GLN A 99 11.39 -9.33 -16.76
N ASN A 100 10.56 -9.40 -17.80
CA ASN A 100 9.82 -8.25 -18.30
C ASN A 100 8.74 -7.83 -17.28
N ASP A 101 8.03 -8.80 -16.71
CA ASP A 101 7.05 -8.54 -15.65
C ASP A 101 7.71 -7.96 -14.38
N GLN A 102 8.88 -8.47 -13.99
CA GLN A 102 9.66 -7.89 -12.88
C GLN A 102 9.98 -6.42 -13.13
N GLN A 103 10.44 -6.07 -14.33
CA GLN A 103 10.77 -4.69 -14.68
C GLN A 103 9.55 -3.78 -14.56
N LEU A 104 8.43 -4.18 -15.16
CA LEU A 104 7.21 -3.37 -15.17
C LEU A 104 6.62 -3.19 -13.77
N ILE A 105 6.64 -4.24 -12.94
CA ILE A 105 6.24 -4.14 -11.54
C ILE A 105 7.16 -3.17 -10.80
N TYR A 106 8.48 -3.27 -10.99
CA TYR A 106 9.43 -2.37 -10.33
C TYR A 106 9.27 -0.90 -10.75
N GLU A 107 8.98 -0.64 -12.03
CA GLU A 107 8.67 0.72 -12.51
C GLU A 107 7.42 1.27 -11.84
N SER A 108 6.34 0.48 -11.76
CA SER A 108 5.10 0.88 -11.08
C SER A 108 5.29 1.08 -9.57
N TYR A 109 6.08 0.21 -8.92
CA TYR A 109 6.48 0.34 -7.52
C TYR A 109 7.23 1.64 -7.28
N SER A 110 8.23 1.94 -8.13
CA SER A 110 9.03 3.17 -8.05
C SER A 110 8.16 4.41 -8.27
N TYR A 111 7.17 4.32 -9.15
CA TYR A 111 6.23 5.42 -9.39
C TYR A 111 5.33 5.69 -8.17
N PHE A 112 4.87 4.65 -7.48
CA PHE A 112 4.16 4.80 -6.21
C PHE A 112 5.05 5.43 -5.13
N VAL A 113 6.28 4.93 -4.95
CA VAL A 113 7.25 5.51 -4.01
C VAL A 113 7.50 6.99 -4.30
N GLN A 114 7.66 7.37 -5.56
CA GLN A 114 7.81 8.77 -5.96
C GLN A 114 6.58 9.61 -5.56
N GLY A 115 5.36 9.08 -5.75
CA GLY A 115 4.13 9.74 -5.30
C GLY A 115 4.13 10.00 -3.80
N VAL A 116 4.59 9.03 -3.00
CA VAL A 116 4.71 9.18 -1.54
C VAL A 116 5.75 10.24 -1.17
N PHE A 117 6.93 10.26 -1.81
CA PHE A 117 7.95 11.29 -1.58
C PHE A 117 7.39 12.69 -1.84
N GLU A 118 6.78 12.87 -3.00
CA GLU A 118 6.22 14.15 -3.43
C GLU A 118 5.10 14.64 -2.51
N LEU A 119 4.26 13.74 -2.02
CA LEU A 119 3.24 14.05 -1.03
C LEU A 119 3.86 14.47 0.32
N MET A 120 4.80 13.69 0.84
CA MET A 120 5.46 13.99 2.12
C MET A 120 6.26 15.29 2.07
N ASP A 121 6.90 15.57 0.93
CA ASP A 121 7.63 16.82 0.71
C ASP A 121 6.68 18.02 0.61
N ALA A 122 5.51 17.86 -0.03
CA ALA A 122 4.49 18.90 -0.07
C ALA A 122 3.93 19.23 1.33
N ILE A 123 3.70 18.22 2.17
CA ILE A 123 3.31 18.41 3.58
C ILE A 123 4.42 19.14 4.34
N THR A 124 5.67 18.71 4.14
CA THR A 124 6.84 19.31 4.79
C THR A 124 6.97 20.79 4.45
N ALA A 125 6.85 21.14 3.17
CA ALA A 125 6.92 22.51 2.68
C ALA A 125 5.74 23.37 3.16
N SER A 126 4.56 22.77 3.32
CA SER A 126 3.31 23.48 3.64
C SER A 126 2.94 23.47 5.12
N ALA A 127 3.80 22.95 6.00
CA ALA A 127 3.47 22.66 7.39
C ALA A 127 2.89 23.86 8.17
N ALA A 128 3.54 25.02 8.08
CA ALA A 128 3.09 26.24 8.76
C ALA A 128 1.77 26.78 8.20
N ASP A 129 1.57 26.63 6.89
CA ASP A 129 0.36 27.07 6.21
C ASP A 129 -0.83 26.19 6.55
N LEU A 130 -0.64 24.87 6.62
CA LEU A 130 -1.67 23.92 7.01
C LEU A 130 -2.23 24.22 8.41
N ILE A 131 -1.36 24.54 9.38
CA ILE A 131 -1.73 24.96 10.74
C ILE A 131 -2.42 26.33 10.77
N THR A 132 -2.13 27.17 9.78
CA THR A 132 -2.78 28.48 9.65
C THR A 132 -4.18 28.33 9.08
N VAL A 133 -4.37 27.43 8.12
CA VAL A 133 -5.67 27.11 7.52
C VAL A 133 -6.58 26.43 8.53
N ASP A 134 -6.10 25.38 9.21
CA ASP A 134 -6.83 24.67 10.25
C ASP A 134 -5.92 24.39 11.45
N LYS A 135 -6.32 24.85 12.63
CA LYS A 135 -5.57 24.61 13.87
C LYS A 135 -5.51 23.14 14.24
N GLN A 136 -6.52 22.34 13.87
CA GLN A 136 -6.51 20.90 14.11
C GLN A 136 -5.48 20.15 13.24
N ALA A 137 -4.93 20.79 12.21
CA ALA A 137 -3.88 20.21 11.39
C ALA A 137 -2.65 19.80 12.21
N GLU A 138 -2.38 20.48 13.33
CA GLU A 138 -1.27 20.17 14.24
C GLU A 138 -1.35 18.73 14.81
N PHE A 139 -2.56 18.17 14.92
CA PHE A 139 -2.79 16.82 15.44
C PHE A 139 -3.23 15.84 14.36
N ARG A 140 -4.15 16.26 13.48
CA ARG A 140 -4.80 15.37 12.51
C ARG A 140 -3.84 14.92 11.43
N ILE A 141 -3.05 15.83 10.86
CA ILE A 141 -2.11 15.48 9.78
C ILE A 141 -1.03 14.53 10.29
N PRO A 142 -0.33 14.78 11.42
CA PRO A 142 0.64 13.82 11.94
C PRO A 142 0.06 12.45 12.30
N ALA A 143 -1.23 12.37 12.67
CA ALA A 143 -1.90 11.10 12.92
C ALA A 143 -2.13 10.34 11.61
N ALA A 144 -2.73 10.98 10.61
CA ALA A 144 -2.99 10.37 9.30
C ALA A 144 -1.70 9.95 8.57
N VAL A 145 -0.65 10.79 8.63
CA VAL A 145 0.66 10.47 8.05
C VAL A 145 1.27 9.22 8.69
N ARG A 146 1.11 9.03 10.01
CA ARG A 146 1.62 7.81 10.69
C ARG A 146 0.81 6.56 10.35
N GLU A 147 -0.50 6.71 10.21
CA GLU A 147 -1.37 5.61 9.74
C GLU A 147 -0.98 5.18 8.34
N MET A 148 -0.89 6.15 7.42
CA MET A 148 -0.47 5.93 6.04
C MET A 148 0.93 5.29 5.96
N ALA A 149 1.88 5.72 6.80
CA ALA A 149 3.22 5.15 6.84
C ALA A 149 3.19 3.64 7.10
N GLY A 150 2.48 3.21 8.15
CA GLY A 150 2.40 1.80 8.52
C GLY A 150 1.79 0.91 7.44
N VAL A 151 0.72 1.37 6.77
CA VAL A 151 0.08 0.58 5.70
C VAL A 151 0.86 0.63 4.39
N THR A 152 1.54 1.75 4.10
CA THR A 152 2.42 1.89 2.93
C THR A 152 3.59 0.93 3.06
N ASP A 153 4.28 0.91 4.21
CA ASP A 153 5.40 0.00 4.45
C ASP A 153 5.00 -1.46 4.30
N ALA A 154 3.83 -1.84 4.83
CA ALA A 154 3.28 -3.19 4.68
C ALA A 154 3.05 -3.55 3.21
N LEU A 155 2.52 -2.62 2.41
CA LEU A 155 2.33 -2.83 0.98
C LEU A 155 3.67 -2.94 0.24
N LEU A 156 4.62 -2.05 0.52
CA LEU A 156 5.93 -2.07 -0.13
C LEU A 156 6.65 -3.39 0.14
N TYR A 157 6.61 -3.91 1.38
CA TYR A 157 7.11 -5.24 1.68
C TYR A 157 6.41 -6.35 0.88
N GLN A 158 5.08 -6.27 0.74
CA GLN A 158 4.30 -7.25 -0.01
C GLN A 158 4.63 -7.24 -1.51
N VAL A 159 4.81 -6.06 -2.11
CA VAL A 159 5.25 -5.93 -3.51
C VAL A 159 6.68 -6.42 -3.66
N MET A 160 7.58 -6.09 -2.73
CA MET A 160 8.97 -6.56 -2.76
C MET A 160 9.09 -8.08 -2.69
N ALA A 161 8.19 -8.74 -1.97
CA ALA A 161 8.17 -10.20 -1.82
C ALA A 161 7.89 -10.95 -3.15
N VAL A 162 7.36 -10.27 -4.17
CA VAL A 162 7.12 -10.89 -5.48
C VAL A 162 8.39 -10.95 -6.34
N PHE A 163 9.44 -10.19 -5.99
CA PHE A 163 10.71 -10.25 -6.71
C PHE A 163 11.55 -11.46 -6.25
N PRO A 164 12.24 -12.15 -7.17
CA PRO A 164 13.25 -13.12 -6.78
C PRO A 164 14.35 -12.47 -5.94
N THR A 165 14.82 -13.13 -4.88
CA THR A 165 15.88 -12.60 -4.00
C THR A 165 17.23 -12.41 -4.73
N THR A 166 17.41 -13.08 -5.86
CA THR A 166 18.59 -12.93 -6.74
C THR A 166 18.41 -11.80 -7.77
N SER A 167 17.24 -11.18 -7.84
CA SER A 167 16.94 -10.09 -8.77
C SER A 167 17.48 -8.77 -8.25
N SER A 168 18.06 -7.95 -9.13
CA SER A 168 18.50 -6.60 -8.80
C SER A 168 17.35 -5.69 -8.38
N TYR A 169 16.12 -5.97 -8.83
CA TYR A 169 14.92 -5.22 -8.46
C TYR A 169 14.57 -5.38 -6.97
N SER A 170 14.81 -6.55 -6.38
CA SER A 170 14.59 -6.77 -4.94
C SER A 170 15.45 -5.82 -4.10
N GLN A 171 16.74 -5.70 -4.44
CA GLN A 171 17.66 -4.82 -3.72
C GLN A 171 17.39 -3.33 -3.97
N GLN A 172 17.02 -2.96 -5.21
CA GLN A 172 16.66 -1.58 -5.52
C GLN A 172 15.37 -1.14 -4.80
N ALA A 173 14.35 -2.00 -4.76
CA ALA A 173 13.10 -1.73 -4.06
C ALA A 173 13.32 -1.56 -2.55
N MET A 174 14.19 -2.39 -1.94
CA MET A 174 14.63 -2.21 -0.54
C MET A 174 15.26 -0.84 -0.29
N ASN A 175 16.13 -0.38 -1.18
CA ASN A 175 16.81 0.91 -1.01
C ASN A 175 15.85 2.09 -1.11
N GLN A 176 14.82 1.99 -1.95
CA GLN A 176 13.76 2.98 -2.04
C GLN A 176 12.87 2.97 -0.79
N MET A 177 12.50 1.79 -0.30
CA MET A 177 11.70 1.65 0.93
C MET A 177 12.40 2.32 2.12
N ALA A 178 13.70 2.13 2.30
CA ALA A 178 14.45 2.76 3.38
C ALA A 178 14.41 4.31 3.34
N GLN A 179 14.18 4.90 2.17
CA GLN A 179 14.01 6.35 2.01
C GLN A 179 12.59 6.80 2.37
N VAL A 180 11.57 5.98 2.10
CA VAL A 180 10.15 6.26 2.42
C VAL A 180 9.96 6.56 3.90
N ASP A 181 10.53 5.75 4.79
CA ASP A 181 10.51 5.97 6.24
C ASP A 181 11.06 7.34 6.65
N THR A 182 12.04 7.85 5.90
CA THR A 182 12.67 9.15 6.19
C THR A 182 11.73 10.28 5.81
N HIS A 183 11.09 10.22 4.64
CA HIS A 183 10.10 11.22 4.21
C HIS A 183 8.89 11.29 5.15
N PHE A 184 8.35 10.14 5.57
CA PHE A 184 7.26 10.09 6.58
C PHE A 184 7.67 10.72 7.92
N ARG A 185 8.89 10.45 8.39
CA ARG A 185 9.39 11.06 9.64
C ARG A 185 9.61 12.56 9.51
N MET A 186 10.14 13.01 8.37
CA MET A 186 10.38 14.43 8.09
C MET A 186 9.08 15.24 8.02
N SER A 187 8.04 14.72 7.36
CA SER A 187 6.75 15.41 7.26
C SER A 187 6.09 15.59 8.62
N VAL A 188 6.03 14.54 9.44
CA VAL A 188 5.54 14.62 10.83
C VAL A 188 6.35 15.63 11.65
N HIS A 189 7.69 15.55 11.56
CA HIS A 189 8.57 16.45 12.30
C HIS A 189 8.35 17.92 11.93
N SER A 190 8.15 18.21 10.65
CA SER A 190 7.92 19.58 10.16
C SER A 190 6.64 20.20 10.73
N ILE A 191 5.55 19.44 10.85
CA ILE A 191 4.29 19.90 11.45
C ILE A 191 4.48 20.18 12.94
N HIS A 192 5.15 19.28 13.66
CA HIS A 192 5.44 19.50 15.07
C HIS A 192 6.34 20.74 15.29
N LEU A 193 7.35 20.94 14.43
CA LEU A 193 8.23 22.09 14.50
C LEU A 193 7.47 23.39 14.21
N ALA A 194 6.62 23.39 13.18
CA ALA A 194 5.77 24.53 12.84
C ALA A 194 4.82 24.86 14.00
N THR A 195 4.22 23.85 14.63
CA THR A 195 3.36 24.00 15.81
C THR A 195 4.11 24.66 16.98
N ALA A 196 5.29 24.14 17.32
CA ALA A 196 6.11 24.66 18.41
C ALA A 196 6.57 26.10 18.19
N SER A 197 6.64 26.55 16.92
CA SER A 197 7.00 27.92 16.56
C SER A 197 5.82 28.92 16.64
N THR A 198 4.59 28.45 16.88
CA THR A 198 3.42 29.32 17.05
C THR A 198 3.37 29.92 18.45
N GLY A 199 2.79 31.12 18.59
CA GLY A 199 2.72 31.84 19.89
C GLY A 199 1.81 31.20 20.96
N SER A 200 1.01 30.19 20.59
CA SER A 200 0.20 29.38 21.50
C SER A 200 0.20 27.93 21.01
N PRO A 201 1.30 27.19 21.22
CA PRO A 201 1.45 25.83 20.72
C PRO A 201 0.46 24.89 21.40
N TYR A 202 -0.16 23.98 20.64
CA TYR A 202 -1.09 22.96 21.16
C TYR A 202 -2.38 23.53 21.77
N SER A 203 -2.86 24.67 21.27
CA SER A 203 -4.05 25.34 21.80
C SER A 203 -5.34 24.69 21.29
N ASN A 204 -5.72 23.55 21.86
CA ASN A 204 -7.01 22.90 21.57
C ASN A 204 -8.20 23.47 22.38
N THR A 205 -7.96 24.44 23.27
CA THR A 205 -9.00 25.02 24.12
C THR A 205 -9.91 25.89 23.28
N THR A 206 -11.01 25.29 22.81
CA THR A 206 -12.25 26.02 22.63
C THR A 206 -12.63 26.58 24.01
N THR A 207 -12.55 27.89 24.17
CA THR A 207 -13.24 28.55 25.29
C THR A 207 -14.71 28.17 25.17
N VAL A 208 -15.16 27.31 26.07
CA VAL A 208 -16.59 27.07 26.28
C VAL A 208 -17.10 28.34 26.94
N GLU A 209 -17.71 29.23 26.15
CA GLU A 209 -18.53 30.33 26.65
C GLU A 209 -19.88 29.83 27.16
#